data_AF-A0A068R9Z5-F1
#
_entry.id   AF-A0A068R9Z5-F1
#
_cell.length_a   1.000
_cell.length_b   1.000
_cell.length_c   1.000
_cell.angle_alpha   90.00
_cell.angle_beta   90.00
_cell.angle_gamma   90.00
#
_symmetry.space_group_name_H-M   'P 1'
#
loop_
_entity.id
_entity.type
_entity.pdbx_description
1 polymer ?
#
loop_
_entity_poly.entity_id
_entity_poly.type
_entity_poly.pdbx_seq_one_letter_code
_entity_poly.pdbx_strand_id
1 'polypeptide(L)'
;MLLTSYLQRDLGVVLLRPGSGLLHYFSGRARLLIAPEPEEYKPLPSGLLPAVNQHLSADPRLSSFLLHERVIAAAGGISSLREWLMRGRGCQWAHGDDYHHDQMDTLDYGGRPIRLCWYHEHRLREQSLPELDVLAAQNVAEWVIYRARTHFRFGEEHQLSLPELCWWAVLADVSDLLPDAVARVSLRLPPAPLPAGTRREADIVWDKDPQAIINAYVDKVKPVLTVEVDPEPAAGFMLRPKLTRWTCENYTRWIKTQPCCCGCGMPADDPHHIIDHGLGGTGTKPHDIFTLPLTRACHTRLHDDVAAWEAKHGSQLFHLVHTLDRVFGIGVISTAKKRGEN
;
A
#
# COMPACT_ATOMS: atom_id res chain seq x y z
N MET A 1 -22.36 -17.33 -16.93
CA MET A 1 -22.59 -17.80 -18.32
C MET A 1 -23.20 -16.65 -19.11
N LEU A 2 -22.86 -16.51 -20.39
CA LEU A 2 -23.45 -15.51 -21.28
C LEU A 2 -24.48 -16.19 -22.18
N LEU A 3 -25.73 -15.74 -22.13
CA LEU A 3 -26.81 -16.31 -22.92
C LEU A 3 -27.45 -15.23 -23.78
N THR A 4 -27.53 -15.48 -25.08
CA THR A 4 -28.33 -14.63 -25.98
C THR A 4 -29.80 -14.77 -25.60
N SER A 5 -30.43 -13.64 -25.27
CA SER A 5 -31.86 -13.58 -25.00
C SER A 5 -32.67 -13.47 -26.29
N TYR A 6 -33.69 -14.32 -26.43
CA TYR A 6 -34.66 -14.25 -27.51
C TYR A 6 -35.98 -13.74 -26.94
N LEU A 7 -36.47 -12.62 -27.49
CA LEU A 7 -37.72 -12.02 -27.06
C LEU A 7 -38.88 -12.63 -27.83
N GLN A 8 -39.84 -13.23 -27.11
CA GLN A 8 -41.14 -13.52 -27.69
C GLN A 8 -42.15 -12.45 -27.26
N ARG A 9 -42.32 -11.44 -28.12
CA ARG A 9 -43.02 -10.19 -27.80
C ARG A 9 -44.50 -10.41 -27.50
N ASP A 10 -45.16 -11.29 -28.26
CA ASP A 10 -46.61 -11.52 -28.14
C ASP A 10 -47.00 -12.19 -26.81
N LEU A 11 -46.07 -12.93 -26.21
CA LEU A 11 -46.28 -13.61 -24.93
C LEU A 11 -45.65 -12.85 -23.75
N GLY A 12 -44.86 -11.81 -24.00
CA GLY A 12 -44.11 -11.11 -22.96
C GLY A 12 -43.06 -11.98 -22.27
N VAL A 13 -42.51 -12.99 -22.96
CA VAL A 13 -41.56 -13.97 -22.39
C VAL A 13 -40.17 -13.80 -23.00
N VAL A 14 -39.15 -13.96 -22.16
CA VAL A 14 -37.74 -14.05 -22.57
C VAL A 14 -37.32 -15.52 -22.59
N LEU A 15 -36.82 -15.97 -23.74
CA LEU A 15 -36.29 -17.32 -23.93
C LEU A 15 -34.77 -17.28 -23.91
N LEU A 16 -34.16 -18.10 -23.05
CA LEU A 16 -32.71 -18.29 -22.99
C LEU A 16 -32.37 -19.68 -23.55
N ARG A 17 -31.38 -19.76 -24.44
CA ARG A 17 -30.95 -21.03 -25.05
C ARG A 17 -29.53 -21.43 -24.58
N PRO A 18 -29.41 -22.10 -23.43
CA PRO A 18 -28.11 -22.47 -22.84
C PRO A 18 -27.43 -23.67 -23.52
N GLY A 19 -28.13 -24.46 -24.32
CA GLY A 19 -27.61 -25.71 -24.90
C GLY A 19 -27.66 -26.88 -23.92
N SER A 20 -27.60 -28.12 -24.43
CA SER A 20 -27.83 -29.34 -23.65
C SER A 20 -26.89 -29.49 -22.45
N GLY A 21 -25.64 -29.07 -22.60
CA GLY A 21 -24.63 -29.13 -21.53
C GLY A 21 -24.88 -28.17 -20.37
N LEU A 22 -25.66 -27.11 -20.54
CA LEU A 22 -25.91 -26.08 -19.52
C LEU A 22 -27.36 -26.09 -19.00
N LEU A 23 -28.26 -26.91 -19.57
CA LEU A 23 -29.64 -27.04 -19.12
C LEU A 23 -29.75 -27.45 -17.65
N HIS A 24 -28.78 -28.20 -17.13
CA HIS A 24 -28.75 -28.65 -15.74
C HIS A 24 -28.72 -27.49 -14.73
N TYR A 25 -28.18 -26.32 -15.10
CA TYR A 25 -28.21 -25.10 -14.27
C TYR A 25 -29.60 -24.49 -14.15
N PHE A 26 -30.51 -24.81 -15.07
CA PHE A 26 -31.89 -24.30 -15.11
C PHE A 26 -32.90 -25.29 -14.52
N SER A 27 -32.53 -26.56 -14.39
CA SER A 27 -33.41 -27.61 -13.87
C SER A 27 -33.24 -27.79 -12.36
N GLY A 28 -34.17 -27.21 -11.59
CA GLY A 28 -34.42 -27.57 -10.19
C GLY A 28 -33.70 -26.71 -9.14
N ARG A 29 -34.47 -25.86 -8.44
CA ARG A 29 -34.12 -25.10 -7.20
C ARG A 29 -32.99 -24.06 -7.28
N ALA A 30 -32.27 -23.92 -8.38
CA ALA A 30 -31.31 -22.84 -8.56
C ALA A 30 -32.05 -21.50 -8.82
N ARG A 31 -31.71 -20.46 -8.05
CA ARG A 31 -32.12 -19.07 -8.33
C ARG A 31 -31.08 -18.45 -9.25
N LEU A 32 -31.51 -17.89 -10.36
CA LEU A 32 -30.62 -17.28 -11.35
C LEU A 32 -30.68 -15.75 -11.23
N LEU A 33 -29.52 -15.10 -11.24
CA LEU A 33 -29.39 -13.66 -11.37
C LEU A 33 -29.20 -13.33 -12.85
N ILE A 34 -30.04 -12.44 -13.38
CA ILE A 34 -29.91 -11.92 -14.74
C ILE A 34 -29.46 -10.47 -14.63
N ALA A 35 -28.35 -10.15 -15.29
CA ALA A 35 -27.78 -8.81 -15.35
C ALA A 35 -27.47 -8.46 -16.81
N PRO A 36 -27.43 -7.17 -17.17
CA PRO A 36 -26.91 -6.75 -18.46
C PRO A 36 -25.47 -7.26 -18.64
N GLU A 37 -25.11 -7.55 -19.88
CA GLU A 37 -23.76 -7.98 -20.24
C GLU A 37 -22.74 -6.87 -19.91
N PRO A 38 -21.72 -7.16 -19.08
CA PRO A 38 -20.59 -6.28 -18.86
C PRO A 38 -19.81 -6.01 -20.16
N GLU A 39 -19.24 -4.81 -20.27
CA GLU A 39 -18.52 -4.38 -21.47
C GLU A 39 -17.34 -5.30 -21.81
N GLU A 40 -16.71 -5.90 -20.78
CA GLU A 40 -15.56 -6.80 -20.95
C GLU A 40 -15.91 -8.13 -21.64
N TYR A 41 -17.19 -8.51 -21.62
CA TYR A 41 -17.66 -9.81 -22.11
C TYR A 41 -18.26 -9.78 -23.51
N LYS A 42 -18.50 -8.59 -24.08
CA LYS A 42 -18.98 -8.40 -25.46
C LYS A 42 -18.24 -9.20 -26.55
N PRO A 43 -16.90 -9.38 -26.50
CA PRO A 43 -16.22 -10.17 -27.54
C PRO A 43 -16.38 -11.68 -27.36
N LEU A 44 -16.92 -12.16 -26.22
CA LEU A 44 -17.07 -13.58 -25.95
C LEU A 44 -18.37 -14.13 -26.58
N PRO A 45 -18.35 -15.36 -27.12
CA PRO A 45 -19.55 -16.00 -27.62
C PRO A 45 -20.48 -16.41 -26.46
N SER A 46 -21.75 -16.63 -26.79
CA SER A 46 -22.71 -17.18 -25.83
C SER A 46 -22.29 -18.58 -25.38
N GLY A 47 -22.26 -18.81 -24.07
CA GLY A 47 -21.82 -20.07 -23.46
C GLY A 47 -21.42 -19.95 -22.00
N LEU A 48 -20.79 -21.00 -21.47
CA LEU A 48 -20.14 -20.94 -20.16
C LEU A 48 -18.96 -19.96 -20.26
N LEU A 49 -18.82 -19.07 -19.28
CA LEU A 49 -17.63 -18.23 -19.21
C LEU A 49 -16.43 -19.13 -18.92
N PRO A 50 -15.30 -18.96 -19.62
CA PRO A 50 -14.09 -19.73 -19.34
C PRO A 50 -13.66 -19.48 -17.90
N ALA A 51 -13.37 -20.54 -17.16
CA ALA A 51 -13.12 -20.47 -15.71
C ALA A 51 -11.76 -19.82 -15.34
N VAL A 52 -10.88 -19.52 -16.30
CA VAL A 52 -9.43 -19.55 -16.00
C VAL A 52 -8.63 -18.30 -16.36
N ASN A 53 -9.06 -17.43 -17.28
CA ASN A 53 -8.20 -16.30 -17.65
C ASN A 53 -8.75 -15.00 -17.08
N GLN A 54 -7.99 -14.39 -16.17
CA GLN A 54 -8.26 -13.03 -15.71
C GLN A 54 -7.96 -12.07 -16.86
N HIS A 55 -8.92 -11.26 -17.29
CA HIS A 55 -8.71 -10.38 -18.45
C HIS A 55 -7.58 -9.37 -18.22
N LEU A 56 -7.38 -8.93 -16.97
CA LEU A 56 -6.32 -7.98 -16.63
C LEU A 56 -4.90 -8.57 -16.74
N SER A 57 -4.71 -9.89 -16.65
CA SER A 57 -3.36 -10.47 -16.79
C SER A 57 -2.85 -10.39 -18.23
N ALA A 58 -3.76 -10.34 -19.21
CA ALA A 58 -3.45 -10.24 -20.63
C ALA A 58 -3.44 -8.79 -21.16
N ASP A 59 -3.76 -7.78 -20.33
CA ASP A 59 -3.82 -6.38 -20.76
C ASP A 59 -2.40 -5.81 -20.96
N PRO A 60 -2.02 -5.42 -22.19
CA PRO A 60 -0.68 -4.89 -22.47
C PRO A 60 -0.35 -3.61 -21.69
N ARG A 61 -1.37 -2.84 -21.30
CA ARG A 61 -1.19 -1.59 -20.54
C ARG A 61 -0.64 -1.86 -19.14
N LEU A 62 -0.89 -3.04 -18.59
CA LEU A 62 -0.49 -3.45 -17.25
C LEU A 62 0.85 -4.17 -17.21
N SER A 63 1.42 -4.54 -18.36
CA SER A 63 2.64 -5.36 -18.42
C SER A 63 3.81 -4.74 -17.66
N SER A 64 4.04 -3.42 -17.80
CA SER A 64 5.13 -2.73 -17.09
C SER A 64 4.93 -2.74 -15.57
N PHE A 65 3.69 -2.66 -15.10
CA PHE A 65 3.34 -2.66 -13.69
C PHE A 65 3.44 -4.06 -13.09
N LEU A 66 2.80 -5.06 -13.72
CA LEU A 66 2.73 -6.43 -13.20
C LEU A 66 4.10 -7.11 -13.13
N LEU A 67 5.01 -6.75 -14.04
CA LEU A 67 6.36 -7.31 -14.11
C LEU A 67 7.39 -6.57 -13.25
N HIS A 68 6.99 -5.50 -12.57
CA HIS A 68 7.91 -4.67 -11.78
C HIS A 68 8.30 -5.38 -10.47
N GLU A 69 9.58 -5.34 -10.11
CA GLU A 69 10.13 -6.07 -8.95
C GLU A 69 9.43 -5.72 -7.62
N ARG A 70 9.15 -4.43 -7.38
CA ARG A 70 8.38 -3.97 -6.21
C ARG A 70 6.97 -4.58 -6.14
N VAL A 71 6.30 -4.73 -7.28
CA VAL A 71 4.95 -5.32 -7.34
C VAL A 71 5.03 -6.83 -7.06
N ILE A 72 6.04 -7.50 -7.61
CA ILE A 72 6.30 -8.92 -7.33
C ILE A 72 6.60 -9.13 -5.83
N ALA A 73 7.43 -8.28 -5.24
CA ALA A 73 7.73 -8.32 -3.80
C ALA A 73 6.47 -8.11 -2.96
N ALA A 74 5.67 -7.09 -3.28
CA ALA A 74 4.43 -6.78 -2.56
C ALA A 74 3.37 -7.89 -2.69
N ALA A 75 3.33 -8.58 -3.83
CA ALA A 75 2.47 -9.74 -4.04
C ALA A 75 2.90 -10.99 -3.25
N GLY A 76 4.11 -11.03 -2.67
CA GLY A 76 4.60 -12.14 -1.84
C GLY A 76 5.91 -12.77 -2.32
N GLY A 77 6.56 -12.20 -3.35
CA GLY A 77 7.85 -12.63 -3.86
C GLY A 77 7.83 -13.91 -4.70
N ILE A 78 9.00 -14.22 -5.27
CA ILE A 78 9.20 -15.32 -6.24
C ILE A 78 8.89 -16.70 -5.61
N SER A 79 9.18 -16.90 -4.32
CA SER A 79 8.89 -18.17 -3.63
C SER A 79 7.38 -18.47 -3.63
N SER A 80 6.54 -17.47 -3.36
CA SER A 80 5.09 -17.65 -3.38
C SER A 80 4.56 -17.88 -4.81
N LEU A 81 5.21 -17.28 -5.82
CA LEU A 81 4.90 -17.55 -7.22
C LEU A 81 5.23 -19.01 -7.60
N ARG A 82 6.38 -19.55 -7.17
CA ARG A 82 6.74 -20.97 -7.40
C ARG A 82 5.72 -21.93 -6.78
N GLU A 83 5.32 -21.68 -5.53
CA GLU A 83 4.30 -22.49 -4.86
C GLU A 83 2.95 -22.46 -5.59
N TRP A 84 2.55 -21.28 -6.08
CA TRP A 84 1.32 -21.12 -6.84
C TRP A 84 1.38 -21.89 -8.18
N LEU A 85 2.48 -21.77 -8.92
CA LEU A 85 2.68 -22.48 -10.19
C LEU A 85 2.59 -24.00 -10.02
N MET A 86 3.14 -24.55 -8.93
CA MET A 86 3.11 -25.99 -8.69
C MET A 86 1.71 -26.55 -8.44
N ARG A 87 0.71 -25.70 -8.11
CA ARG A 87 -0.72 -26.09 -8.03
C ARG A 87 -1.36 -26.27 -9.41
N GLY A 88 -0.74 -25.74 -10.45
CA GLY A 88 -1.18 -25.86 -11.84
C GLY A 88 -1.13 -27.30 -12.35
N ARG A 89 -1.78 -27.55 -13.50
CA ARG A 89 -1.85 -28.87 -14.13
C ARG A 89 -1.02 -28.90 -15.40
N GLY A 90 -0.16 -29.91 -15.53
CA GLY A 90 0.57 -30.19 -16.77
C GLY A 90 1.73 -29.25 -17.08
N CYS A 91 2.59 -29.67 -17.99
CA CYS A 91 3.70 -28.87 -18.49
C CYS A 91 3.16 -27.68 -19.30
N GLN A 92 3.69 -26.47 -19.08
CA GLN A 92 3.25 -25.27 -19.81
C GLN A 92 3.84 -25.20 -21.23
N TRP A 93 4.94 -25.90 -21.49
CA TRP A 93 5.51 -25.99 -22.83
C TRP A 93 4.64 -26.86 -23.72
N ALA A 94 4.07 -26.28 -24.77
CA ALA A 94 3.15 -26.94 -25.70
C ALA A 94 3.73 -27.11 -27.13
N HIS A 95 4.99 -26.73 -27.36
CA HIS A 95 5.56 -26.68 -28.71
C HIS A 95 6.47 -27.88 -29.00
N GLY A 96 6.21 -28.54 -30.13
CA GLY A 96 7.20 -29.33 -30.88
C GLY A 96 7.35 -30.79 -30.50
N ASP A 97 6.95 -31.23 -29.31
CA ASP A 97 7.13 -32.61 -28.86
C ASP A 97 5.86 -33.18 -28.19
N ASP A 98 5.48 -34.40 -28.55
CA ASP A 98 4.33 -35.12 -27.96
C ASP A 98 4.65 -35.77 -26.60
N TYR A 99 5.91 -35.71 -26.14
CA TYR A 99 6.35 -36.37 -24.91
C TYR A 99 6.39 -35.43 -23.71
N HIS A 100 5.68 -35.80 -22.64
CA HIS A 100 5.75 -35.15 -21.34
C HIS A 100 6.07 -36.17 -20.25
N HIS A 101 7.07 -35.86 -19.43
CA HIS A 101 7.36 -36.63 -18.22
C HIS A 101 6.32 -36.33 -17.12
N ASP A 102 6.01 -37.32 -16.28
CA ASP A 102 4.99 -37.20 -15.22
C ASP A 102 5.40 -36.22 -14.11
N GLN A 103 6.70 -36.15 -13.82
CA GLN A 103 7.26 -35.25 -12.82
C GLN A 103 7.40 -33.83 -13.35
N MET A 104 7.06 -32.87 -12.49
CA MET A 104 6.98 -31.44 -12.79
C MET A 104 7.97 -30.68 -11.91
N ASP A 105 8.55 -29.63 -12.45
CA ASP A 105 9.45 -28.72 -11.75
C ASP A 105 9.29 -27.28 -12.28
N THR A 106 9.93 -26.33 -11.61
CA THR A 106 9.98 -24.93 -12.04
C THR A 106 11.34 -24.60 -12.63
N LEU A 107 11.39 -24.20 -13.90
CA LEU A 107 12.55 -23.59 -14.51
C LEU A 107 12.65 -22.13 -14.05
N ASP A 108 13.80 -21.72 -13.52
CA ASP A 108 14.07 -20.32 -13.18
C ASP A 108 14.61 -19.57 -14.42
N TYR A 109 13.75 -18.80 -15.07
CA TYR A 109 14.08 -18.06 -16.29
C TYR A 109 14.16 -16.57 -15.98
N GLY A 110 15.38 -16.04 -15.81
CA GLY A 110 15.60 -14.62 -15.51
C GLY A 110 14.92 -14.14 -14.22
N GLY A 111 14.81 -15.01 -13.20
CA GLY A 111 14.11 -14.71 -11.94
C GLY A 111 12.59 -14.90 -12.02
N ARG A 112 12.08 -15.42 -13.14
CA ARG A 112 10.65 -15.69 -13.35
C ARG A 112 10.45 -17.19 -13.56
N PRO A 113 9.79 -17.89 -12.62
CA PRO A 113 9.61 -19.33 -12.70
C PRO A 113 8.58 -19.71 -13.78
N ILE A 114 8.87 -20.81 -14.49
CA ILE A 114 7.98 -21.45 -15.47
C ILE A 114 7.78 -22.91 -15.08
N ARG A 115 6.55 -23.40 -15.08
CA ARG A 115 6.24 -24.79 -14.73
C ARG A 115 6.41 -25.71 -15.93
N LEU A 116 7.40 -26.60 -15.86
CA LEU A 116 7.73 -27.54 -16.94
C LEU A 116 7.78 -28.98 -16.40
N CYS A 117 7.64 -29.98 -17.26
CA CYS A 117 8.00 -31.35 -16.89
C CYS A 117 9.53 -31.51 -16.91
N TRP A 118 10.06 -32.50 -16.19
CA TRP A 118 11.52 -32.73 -16.11
C TRP A 118 12.20 -32.82 -17.48
N TYR A 119 11.51 -33.39 -18.48
CA TYR A 119 12.03 -33.47 -19.85
C TYR A 119 12.23 -32.08 -20.50
N HIS A 120 11.19 -31.24 -20.46
CA HIS A 120 11.25 -29.90 -21.04
C HIS A 120 12.10 -28.95 -20.22
N GLU A 121 12.12 -29.10 -18.89
CA GLU A 121 13.04 -28.34 -18.03
C GLU A 121 14.49 -28.58 -18.46
N HIS A 122 14.90 -29.84 -18.62
CA HIS A 122 16.27 -30.18 -18.99
C HIS A 122 16.62 -29.67 -20.40
N ARG A 123 15.71 -29.81 -21.37
CA ARG A 123 15.95 -29.37 -22.75
C ARG A 123 15.99 -27.84 -22.90
N LEU A 124 15.19 -27.11 -22.13
CA LEU A 124 15.00 -25.66 -22.28
C LEU A 124 15.87 -24.85 -21.32
N ARG A 125 16.54 -25.47 -20.33
CA ARG A 125 17.33 -24.80 -19.28
C ARG A 125 18.33 -23.76 -19.80
N GLU A 126 18.99 -24.07 -20.91
CA GLU A 126 20.05 -23.23 -21.49
C GLU A 126 19.57 -22.46 -22.75
N GLN A 127 18.28 -22.54 -23.07
CA GLN A 127 17.71 -21.88 -24.25
C GLN A 127 17.11 -20.53 -23.88
N SER A 128 17.33 -19.55 -24.75
CA SER A 128 16.63 -18.26 -24.68
C SER A 128 15.67 -18.18 -25.87
N LEU A 129 14.40 -18.42 -25.61
CA LEU A 129 13.35 -18.47 -26.62
C LEU A 129 12.28 -17.41 -26.32
N PRO A 130 11.80 -16.65 -27.31
CA PRO A 130 10.73 -15.67 -27.11
C PRO A 130 9.46 -16.26 -26.47
N GLU A 131 9.18 -17.54 -26.71
CA GLU A 131 8.05 -18.24 -26.13
C GLU A 131 8.20 -18.40 -24.60
N LEU A 132 9.42 -18.59 -24.11
CA LEU A 132 9.70 -18.65 -22.66
C LEU A 132 9.53 -17.28 -22.01
N ASP A 133 9.93 -16.20 -22.68
CA ASP A 133 9.69 -14.83 -22.22
C ASP A 133 8.20 -14.55 -22.03
N VAL A 134 7.38 -14.96 -23.00
CA VAL A 134 5.92 -14.79 -22.96
C VAL A 134 5.31 -15.61 -21.82
N LEU A 135 5.69 -16.88 -21.67
CA LEU A 135 5.21 -17.74 -20.59
C LEU A 135 5.59 -17.19 -19.20
N ALA A 136 6.85 -16.78 -19.04
CA ALA A 136 7.33 -16.19 -17.79
C ALA A 136 6.56 -14.91 -17.44
N ALA A 137 6.33 -14.02 -18.41
CA ALA A 137 5.59 -12.78 -18.19
C ALA A 137 4.11 -13.04 -17.84
N GLN A 138 3.46 -13.98 -18.54
CA GLN A 138 2.08 -14.38 -18.27
C GLN A 138 1.91 -14.98 -16.87
N ASN A 139 2.82 -15.87 -16.46
CA ASN A 139 2.81 -16.48 -15.13
C ASN A 139 2.86 -15.42 -14.02
N VAL A 140 3.74 -14.43 -14.14
CA VAL A 140 3.84 -13.34 -13.16
C VAL A 140 2.57 -12.51 -13.16
N ALA A 141 2.05 -12.13 -14.33
CA ALA A 141 0.84 -11.33 -14.46
C ALA A 141 -0.38 -12.03 -13.84
N GLU A 142 -0.64 -13.29 -14.18
CA GLU A 142 -1.73 -14.08 -13.63
C GLU A 142 -1.63 -14.26 -12.13
N TRP A 143 -0.42 -14.52 -11.63
CA TRP A 143 -0.18 -14.67 -10.20
C TRP A 143 -0.41 -13.38 -9.42
N VAL A 144 0.08 -12.23 -9.91
CA VAL A 144 -0.16 -10.93 -9.25
C VAL A 144 -1.66 -10.64 -9.17
N ILE A 145 -2.42 -10.88 -10.26
CA ILE A 145 -3.87 -10.72 -10.25
C ILE A 145 -4.54 -11.71 -9.29
N TYR A 146 -4.10 -12.97 -9.26
CA TYR A 146 -4.56 -13.96 -8.28
C TYR A 146 -4.32 -13.49 -6.83
N ARG A 147 -3.16 -12.89 -6.53
CA ARG A 147 -2.84 -12.35 -5.21
C ARG A 147 -3.72 -11.16 -4.85
N ALA A 148 -3.94 -10.24 -5.78
CA ALA A 148 -4.87 -9.13 -5.59
C ALA A 148 -6.31 -9.61 -5.33
N ARG A 149 -6.77 -10.62 -6.09
CA ARG A 149 -8.10 -11.22 -5.92
C ARG A 149 -8.27 -11.89 -4.55
N THR A 150 -7.27 -12.68 -4.18
CA THR A 150 -7.27 -13.44 -2.92
C THR A 150 -7.17 -12.50 -1.72
N HIS A 151 -6.46 -11.37 -1.84
CA HIS A 151 -6.39 -10.34 -0.80
C HIS A 151 -7.79 -9.84 -0.40
N PHE A 152 -8.67 -9.60 -1.37
CA PHE A 152 -10.06 -9.20 -1.13
C PHE A 152 -11.01 -10.37 -0.87
N ARG A 153 -10.51 -11.61 -0.83
CA ARG A 153 -11.30 -12.84 -0.66
C ARG A 153 -12.40 -13.03 -1.71
N PHE A 154 -12.18 -12.52 -2.92
CA PHE A 154 -13.08 -12.79 -4.02
C PHE A 154 -12.97 -14.26 -4.48
N GLY A 155 -14.07 -14.80 -4.99
CA GLY A 155 -14.14 -16.16 -5.53
C GLY A 155 -13.28 -16.36 -6.77
N GLU A 156 -13.13 -17.61 -7.21
CA GLU A 156 -12.30 -17.94 -8.37
C GLU A 156 -12.90 -17.40 -9.69
N GLU A 157 -14.21 -17.20 -9.71
CA GLU A 157 -15.01 -16.69 -10.80
C GLU A 157 -14.99 -15.16 -10.94
N HIS A 158 -14.51 -14.42 -9.93
CA HIS A 158 -14.50 -12.95 -9.96
C HIS A 158 -13.44 -12.44 -10.93
N GLN A 159 -13.85 -11.62 -11.89
CA GLN A 159 -12.93 -10.87 -12.75
C GLN A 159 -12.57 -9.56 -12.07
N LEU A 160 -11.28 -9.38 -11.80
CA LEU A 160 -10.81 -8.16 -11.16
C LEU A 160 -11.01 -6.96 -12.08
N SER A 161 -11.57 -5.88 -11.54
CA SER A 161 -11.70 -4.61 -12.24
C SER A 161 -10.45 -3.73 -12.05
N LEU A 162 -10.24 -2.75 -12.94
CA LEU A 162 -9.13 -1.80 -12.83
C LEU A 162 -9.14 -0.99 -11.50
N PRO A 163 -10.30 -0.50 -11.00
CA PRO A 163 -10.34 0.16 -9.70
C PRO A 163 -10.00 -0.77 -8.53
N GLU A 164 -10.39 -2.04 -8.57
CA GLU A 164 -10.02 -3.03 -7.54
C GLU A 164 -8.51 -3.29 -7.53
N LEU A 165 -7.90 -3.40 -8.72
CA LEU A 165 -6.45 -3.53 -8.85
C LEU A 165 -5.73 -2.26 -8.34
N CYS A 166 -6.25 -1.08 -8.66
CA CYS A 166 -5.74 0.19 -8.16
C CYS A 166 -5.82 0.25 -6.63
N TRP A 167 -6.93 -0.21 -6.04
CA TRP A 167 -7.09 -0.24 -4.59
C TRP A 167 -6.12 -1.22 -3.93
N TRP A 168 -5.92 -2.40 -4.51
CA TRP A 168 -4.88 -3.33 -4.06
C TRP A 168 -3.49 -2.68 -4.11
N ALA A 169 -3.15 -1.99 -5.20
CA ALA A 169 -1.86 -1.32 -5.36
C ALA A 169 -1.63 -0.22 -4.32
N VAL A 170 -2.68 0.52 -3.94
CA VAL A 170 -2.64 1.50 -2.84
C VAL A 170 -2.37 0.81 -1.51
N LEU A 171 -3.10 -0.26 -1.19
CA LEU A 171 -2.91 -1.01 0.07
C LEU A 171 -1.54 -1.69 0.14
N ALA A 172 -0.97 -2.04 -1.00
CA ALA A 172 0.33 -2.69 -1.15
C ALA A 172 1.50 -1.69 -1.28
N ASP A 173 1.25 -0.37 -1.21
CA ASP A 173 2.26 0.71 -1.33
C ASP A 173 3.07 0.67 -2.64
N VAL A 174 2.36 0.37 -3.74
CA VAL A 174 2.90 0.33 -5.11
C VAL A 174 2.05 1.14 -6.11
N SER A 175 1.21 2.06 -5.60
CA SER A 175 0.32 2.89 -6.44
C SER A 175 1.06 3.85 -7.37
N ASP A 176 2.29 4.21 -7.03
CA ASP A 176 3.16 5.05 -7.84
C ASP A 176 3.62 4.38 -9.14
N LEU A 177 3.51 3.06 -9.23
CA LEU A 177 3.85 2.29 -10.43
C LEU A 177 2.65 2.05 -11.36
N LEU A 178 1.44 2.47 -10.97
CA LEU A 178 0.22 2.23 -11.75
C LEU A 178 0.27 2.98 -13.09
N PRO A 179 0.01 2.35 -14.24
CA PRO A 179 -0.01 3.04 -15.52
C PRO A 179 -1.05 4.17 -15.55
N ASP A 180 -0.75 5.28 -16.25
CA ASP A 180 -1.66 6.45 -16.37
C ASP A 180 -3.06 6.05 -16.83
N ALA A 181 -3.18 5.12 -17.79
CA ALA A 181 -4.46 4.62 -18.26
C ALA A 181 -5.30 3.98 -17.13
N VAL A 182 -4.67 3.28 -16.20
CA VAL A 182 -5.34 2.63 -15.06
C VAL A 182 -5.70 3.64 -13.98
N ALA A 183 -4.79 4.59 -13.70
CA ALA A 183 -5.03 5.69 -12.79
C ALA A 183 -6.23 6.54 -13.25
N ARG A 184 -6.31 6.88 -14.55
CA ARG A 184 -7.43 7.62 -15.14
C ARG A 184 -8.75 6.89 -14.99
N VAL A 185 -8.81 5.61 -15.33
CA VAL A 185 -10.04 4.80 -15.18
C VAL A 185 -10.50 4.78 -13.72
N SER A 186 -9.56 4.60 -12.78
CA SER A 186 -9.85 4.55 -11.35
C SER A 186 -10.34 5.90 -10.80
N LEU A 187 -9.82 7.01 -11.33
CA LEU A 187 -10.26 8.37 -11.01
C LEU A 187 -11.47 8.86 -11.84
N ARG A 188 -12.02 8.01 -12.73
CA ARG A 188 -13.06 8.37 -13.71
C ARG A 188 -12.68 9.58 -14.59
N LEU A 189 -11.40 9.73 -14.90
CA LEU A 189 -10.88 10.73 -15.84
C LEU A 189 -10.99 10.22 -17.28
N PRO A 190 -11.13 11.13 -18.26
CA PRO A 190 -11.10 10.74 -19.67
C PRO A 190 -9.73 10.14 -20.05
N PRO A 191 -9.69 9.23 -21.05
CA PRO A 191 -8.44 8.68 -21.58
C PRO A 191 -7.45 9.79 -21.97
N ALA A 192 -6.15 9.51 -21.84
CA ALA A 192 -5.13 10.47 -22.20
C ALA A 192 -5.29 10.91 -23.67
N PRO A 193 -5.27 12.23 -23.96
CA PRO A 193 -5.38 12.70 -25.32
C PRO A 193 -4.12 12.30 -26.10
N LEU A 194 -4.28 11.55 -27.19
CA LEU A 194 -3.19 11.25 -28.11
C LEU A 194 -2.64 12.57 -28.70
N PRO A 195 -1.32 12.82 -28.62
CA PRO A 195 -0.73 13.98 -29.29
C PRO A 195 -0.82 13.87 -30.80
N ALA A 196 -1.84 14.50 -31.39
CA ALA A 196 -1.93 14.71 -32.82
C ALA A 196 -1.32 16.08 -33.18
N GLY A 197 -0.36 16.09 -34.11
CA GLY A 197 0.20 17.30 -34.74
C GLY A 197 1.28 18.04 -33.95
N THR A 198 1.75 19.13 -34.53
CA THR A 198 2.67 20.10 -33.91
C THR A 198 1.90 20.98 -32.92
N ARG A 199 2.23 20.88 -31.63
CA ARG A 199 1.65 21.72 -30.57
C ARG A 199 2.52 22.96 -30.35
N ARG A 200 1.92 24.12 -30.11
CA ARG A 200 2.66 25.31 -29.65
C ARG A 200 2.83 25.22 -28.14
N GLU A 201 3.89 25.81 -27.59
CA GLU A 201 4.10 25.84 -26.13
C GLU A 201 2.92 26.46 -25.36
N ALA A 202 2.21 27.41 -25.97
CA ALA A 202 1.01 28.03 -25.40
C ALA A 202 -0.19 27.06 -25.26
N ASP A 203 -0.17 25.90 -25.93
CA ASP A 203 -1.23 24.89 -25.86
C ASP A 203 -0.99 23.87 -24.71
N ILE A 204 0.08 24.04 -23.92
CA ILE A 204 0.39 23.19 -22.77
C ILE A 204 -0.52 23.58 -21.60
N VAL A 205 -1.54 22.77 -21.34
CA VAL A 205 -2.38 22.87 -20.15
C VAL A 205 -1.73 22.07 -19.01
N TRP A 206 -1.43 22.73 -17.90
CA TRP A 206 -0.91 22.09 -16.69
C TRP A 206 -2.04 21.42 -15.92
N ASP A 207 -2.37 20.18 -16.30
CA ASP A 207 -3.18 19.30 -15.48
C ASP A 207 -2.30 18.46 -14.56
N LYS A 208 -2.85 18.09 -13.39
CA LYS A 208 -2.17 17.18 -12.47
C LYS A 208 -2.13 15.78 -13.06
N ASP A 209 -0.97 15.16 -12.97
CA ASP A 209 -0.80 13.77 -13.37
C ASP A 209 -1.74 12.84 -12.57
N PRO A 210 -2.48 11.92 -13.20
CA PRO A 210 -3.41 11.02 -12.52
C PRO A 210 -2.78 10.17 -11.41
N GLN A 211 -1.53 9.73 -11.57
CA GLN A 211 -0.82 9.01 -10.49
C GLN A 211 -0.54 9.95 -9.32
N ALA A 212 -0.13 11.19 -9.60
CA ALA A 212 0.10 12.21 -8.57
C ALA A 212 -1.19 12.53 -7.78
N ILE A 213 -2.36 12.52 -8.42
CA ILE A 213 -3.64 12.68 -7.73
C ILE A 213 -3.89 11.51 -6.76
N ILE A 214 -3.73 10.26 -7.21
CA ILE A 214 -3.87 9.07 -6.35
C ILE A 214 -2.90 9.15 -5.19
N ASN A 215 -1.62 9.38 -5.45
CA ASN A 215 -0.58 9.42 -4.42
C ASN A 215 -0.82 10.56 -3.41
N ALA A 216 -1.33 11.72 -3.83
CA ALA A 216 -1.71 12.78 -2.91
C ALA A 216 -2.85 12.38 -1.96
N TYR A 217 -3.77 11.50 -2.39
CA TYR A 217 -4.77 10.91 -1.48
C TYR A 217 -4.15 9.83 -0.60
N VAL A 218 -3.24 9.01 -1.12
CA VAL A 218 -2.51 8.01 -0.33
C VAL A 218 -1.72 8.68 0.80
N ASP A 219 -1.03 9.78 0.52
CA ASP A 219 -0.25 10.51 1.52
C ASP A 219 -1.10 11.13 2.64
N LYS A 220 -2.37 11.44 2.38
CA LYS A 220 -3.33 11.85 3.43
C LYS A 220 -3.77 10.70 4.33
N VAL A 221 -3.72 9.47 3.83
CA VAL A 221 -4.18 8.26 4.53
C VAL A 221 -3.02 7.49 5.16
N LYS A 222 -1.79 7.71 4.69
CA LYS A 222 -0.57 7.23 5.36
C LYS A 222 -0.57 7.77 6.80
N PRO A 223 -0.45 6.91 7.83
CA PRO A 223 -0.22 7.36 9.19
C PRO A 223 1.20 7.91 9.27
N VAL A 224 1.40 9.16 8.86
CA VAL A 224 2.70 9.82 8.90
C VAL A 224 2.94 10.33 10.31
N LEU A 225 3.73 9.57 11.07
CA LEU A 225 4.50 10.07 12.21
C LEU A 225 5.99 9.80 11.93
N THR A 226 6.48 10.35 10.82
CA THR A 226 7.91 10.45 10.53
C THR A 226 8.47 11.67 11.23
N VAL A 227 9.57 11.49 11.97
CA VAL A 227 10.40 12.64 12.38
C VAL A 227 11.14 13.08 11.12
N GLU A 228 10.63 14.12 10.47
CA GLU A 228 11.30 14.76 9.34
C GLU A 228 12.51 15.55 9.87
N VAL A 229 13.70 15.19 9.41
CA VAL A 229 14.94 15.88 9.73
C VAL A 229 15.40 16.57 8.47
N ASP A 230 15.27 17.89 8.42
CA ASP A 230 15.86 18.73 7.37
C ASP A 230 17.37 18.81 7.61
N PRO A 231 18.22 18.31 6.70
CA PRO A 231 19.67 18.38 6.86
C PRO A 231 20.21 19.81 6.67
N GLU A 232 19.47 20.69 6.01
CA GLU A 232 19.90 22.05 5.64
C GLU A 232 18.79 23.08 5.93
N PRO A 233 18.34 23.22 7.20
CA PRO A 233 17.27 24.15 7.53
C PRO A 233 17.72 25.58 7.22
N ALA A 234 16.91 26.31 6.45
CA ALA A 234 17.22 27.68 6.01
C ALA A 234 17.59 28.61 7.19
N ALA A 235 16.92 28.44 8.34
CA ALA A 235 17.22 29.19 9.55
C ALA A 235 18.61 28.87 10.15
N GLY A 236 19.14 27.67 9.91
CA GLY A 236 20.47 27.23 10.36
C GLY A 236 21.63 27.98 9.70
N PHE A 237 21.41 28.59 8.52
CA PHE A 237 22.40 29.43 7.85
C PHE A 237 22.40 30.89 8.34
N MET A 238 21.48 31.29 9.23
CA MET A 238 21.41 32.65 9.77
C MET A 238 22.40 32.84 10.94
N LEU A 239 23.04 34.02 11.03
CA LEU A 239 23.96 34.35 12.13
C LEU A 239 23.30 34.29 13.52
N ARG A 240 22.00 34.63 13.59
CA ARG A 240 21.16 34.55 14.80
C ARG A 240 19.80 33.99 14.43
N PRO A 241 19.63 32.66 14.40
CA PRO A 241 18.37 32.02 14.04
C PRO A 241 17.29 32.37 15.07
N LYS A 242 16.09 32.73 14.59
CA LYS A 242 14.92 32.85 15.46
C LYS A 242 14.38 31.44 15.73
N LEU A 243 14.61 30.94 16.95
CA LEU A 243 14.08 29.64 17.37
C LEU A 243 12.55 29.71 17.45
N THR A 244 11.88 28.77 16.77
CA THR A 244 10.43 28.61 16.85
C THR A 244 10.10 27.61 17.95
N ARG A 245 9.28 28.02 18.92
CA ARG A 245 8.87 27.18 20.03
C ARG A 245 8.06 25.97 19.53
N TRP A 246 8.48 24.78 19.92
CA TRP A 246 7.71 23.56 19.71
C TRP A 246 6.68 23.40 20.83
N THR A 247 5.41 23.24 20.47
CA THR A 247 4.30 23.11 21.44
C THR A 247 3.55 21.80 21.23
N CYS A 248 3.25 21.09 22.32
CA CYS A 248 2.48 19.86 22.29
C CYS A 248 1.66 19.73 23.58
N GLU A 249 0.36 20.03 23.48
CA GLU A 249 -0.55 19.96 24.63
C GLU A 249 -0.69 18.53 25.17
N ASN A 250 -0.68 17.52 24.29
CA ASN A 250 -0.75 16.12 24.70
C ASN A 250 0.48 15.70 25.51
N TYR A 251 1.67 16.19 25.13
CA TYR A 251 2.90 15.94 25.88
C TYR A 251 2.85 16.59 27.27
N THR A 252 2.50 17.88 27.34
CA THR A 252 2.43 18.57 28.64
C THR A 252 1.34 18.02 29.56
N ARG A 253 0.22 17.53 29.01
CA ARG A 253 -0.79 16.77 29.78
C ARG A 253 -0.24 15.44 30.28
N TRP A 254 0.53 14.71 29.48
CA TRP A 254 1.17 13.46 29.91
C TRP A 254 2.22 13.69 31.01
N ILE A 255 2.95 14.81 30.95
CA ILE A 255 3.88 15.21 32.01
C ILE A 255 3.16 15.39 33.35
N LYS A 256 1.95 15.96 33.35
CA LYS A 256 1.07 16.07 34.53
C LYS A 256 0.59 14.73 35.08
N THR A 257 0.83 13.60 34.42
CA THR A 257 0.48 12.28 35.00
C THR A 257 1.68 11.57 35.59
N GLN A 258 2.89 12.15 35.51
CA GLN A 258 4.11 11.51 35.98
C GLN A 258 4.36 11.82 37.46
N PRO A 259 5.10 10.95 38.18
CA PRO A 259 5.59 11.27 39.52
C PRO A 259 6.43 12.56 39.53
N CYS A 260 6.26 13.38 40.56
CA CYS A 260 7.02 14.61 40.73
C CYS A 260 8.53 14.33 40.84
N CYS A 261 9.35 14.94 39.98
CA CYS A 261 10.79 14.65 39.88
C CYS A 261 11.59 15.05 41.13
N CYS A 262 11.07 15.93 41.98
CA CYS A 262 11.72 16.32 43.24
C CYS A 262 11.78 15.19 44.30
N GLY A 263 11.13 14.04 44.04
CA GLY A 263 11.10 12.90 44.97
C GLY A 263 10.03 12.98 46.06
N CYS A 264 9.03 13.85 45.96
CA CYS A 264 7.94 13.95 46.96
C CYS A 264 6.88 12.84 46.84
N GLY A 265 7.00 11.92 45.89
CA GLY A 265 6.13 10.74 45.72
C GLY A 265 4.72 11.03 45.17
N MET A 266 4.31 12.29 45.08
CA MET A 266 3.01 12.70 44.54
C MET A 266 3.04 12.79 43.01
N PRO A 267 1.91 12.53 42.32
CA PRO A 267 1.80 12.81 40.89
C PRO A 267 1.93 14.32 40.66
N ALA A 268 2.61 14.69 39.58
CA ALA A 268 2.66 16.06 39.11
C ALA A 268 1.25 16.58 38.81
N ASP A 269 1.06 17.88 38.87
CA ASP A 269 -0.16 18.57 38.43
C ASP A 269 0.17 19.86 37.66
N ASP A 270 1.46 20.19 37.56
CA ASP A 270 1.97 21.39 36.90
C ASP A 270 3.24 21.08 36.08
N PRO A 271 3.20 21.18 34.74
CA PRO A 271 4.36 20.97 33.90
C PRO A 271 5.27 22.19 34.01
N HIS A 272 6.45 21.98 34.57
CA HIS A 272 7.41 23.05 34.82
C HIS A 272 8.37 23.19 33.64
N HIS A 273 8.26 24.25 32.85
CA HIS A 273 9.30 24.57 31.86
C HIS A 273 10.58 24.99 32.57
N ILE A 274 11.72 24.40 32.22
CA ILE A 274 13.00 24.72 32.87
C ILE A 274 13.37 26.20 32.75
N ILE A 275 13.96 26.76 33.80
CA ILE A 275 14.36 28.16 33.91
C ILE A 275 15.87 28.31 34.13
N ASP A 276 16.39 29.53 33.99
CA ASP A 276 17.81 29.89 34.24
C ASP A 276 18.87 29.17 33.39
N HIS A 277 18.48 28.62 32.23
CA HIS A 277 19.38 27.97 31.27
C HIS A 277 19.50 28.67 29.92
N GLY A 278 18.99 29.90 29.79
CA GLY A 278 19.02 30.66 28.52
C GLY A 278 18.13 30.08 27.41
N LEU A 279 17.26 29.12 27.74
CA LEU A 279 16.32 28.46 26.81
C LEU A 279 14.99 29.21 26.65
N GLY A 280 14.88 30.38 27.26
CA GLY A 280 13.77 31.32 27.17
C GLY A 280 14.24 32.76 27.42
N GLY A 281 13.41 33.73 27.03
CA GLY A 281 13.56 35.15 27.32
C GLY A 281 12.34 35.73 28.05
N THR A 282 12.36 37.03 28.37
CA THR A 282 11.28 37.73 29.08
C THR A 282 9.91 37.49 28.43
N GLY A 283 9.00 36.85 29.17
CA GLY A 283 7.64 36.57 28.70
C GLY A 283 7.51 35.40 27.72
N THR A 284 8.58 34.63 27.49
CA THR A 284 8.57 33.46 26.60
C THR A 284 8.81 32.16 27.37
N LYS A 285 8.28 31.06 26.85
CA LYS A 285 8.48 29.72 27.42
C LYS A 285 9.39 28.90 26.52
N PRO A 286 10.26 28.04 27.08
CA PRO A 286 10.96 27.01 26.33
C PRO A 286 10.02 26.10 25.54
N HIS A 287 10.61 25.25 24.69
CA HIS A 287 9.90 24.17 24.02
C HIS A 287 9.15 23.31 25.04
N ASP A 288 7.96 22.80 24.68
CA ASP A 288 7.17 21.96 25.58
C ASP A 288 7.91 20.67 25.95
N ILE A 289 8.82 20.19 25.10
CA ILE A 289 9.68 19.03 25.41
C ILE A 289 10.65 19.30 26.58
N PHE A 290 10.86 20.57 26.96
CA PHE A 290 11.71 20.97 28.09
C PHE A 290 10.93 21.21 29.38
N THR A 291 9.89 20.39 29.63
CA THR A 291 9.10 20.44 30.85
C THR A 291 9.41 19.29 31.81
N LEU A 292 9.46 19.59 33.10
CA LEU A 292 9.60 18.64 34.19
C LEU A 292 8.26 18.38 34.88
N PRO A 293 8.02 17.15 35.37
CA PRO A 293 6.85 16.85 36.18
C PRO A 293 7.04 17.38 37.61
N LEU A 294 6.30 18.41 38.01
CA LEU A 294 6.26 18.91 39.38
C LEU A 294 4.82 19.00 39.90
N THR A 295 4.68 18.91 41.23
CA THR A 295 3.46 19.40 41.88
C THR A 295 3.49 20.93 41.96
N ARG A 296 2.34 21.59 42.05
CA ARG A 296 2.21 23.04 42.21
C ARG A 296 3.05 23.59 43.37
N ALA A 297 3.07 22.85 44.48
CA ALA A 297 3.87 23.21 45.66
C ALA A 297 5.38 23.07 45.41
N CYS A 298 5.82 22.01 44.72
CA CYS A 298 7.23 21.85 44.35
C CYS A 298 7.67 22.84 43.28
N HIS A 299 6.79 23.16 42.32
CA HIS A 299 6.97 24.18 41.31
C HIS A 299 7.20 25.55 41.95
N THR A 300 6.35 25.94 42.89
CA THR A 300 6.48 27.22 43.60
C THR A 300 7.81 27.29 44.37
N ARG A 301 8.16 26.24 45.12
CA ARG A 301 9.43 26.18 45.84
C ARG A 301 10.66 26.29 44.94
N LEU A 302 10.60 25.74 43.73
CA LEU A 302 11.66 25.88 42.74
C LEU A 302 11.79 27.34 42.30
N HIS A 303 10.67 28.02 42.02
CA HIS A 303 10.69 29.44 41.67
C HIS A 303 11.12 30.37 42.82
N ASP A 304 10.89 29.97 44.08
CA ASP A 304 11.29 30.74 45.26
C ASP A 304 12.82 30.77 45.43
N ASP A 305 13.49 29.63 45.23
CA ASP A 305 14.95 29.52 45.28
C ASP A 305 15.44 28.34 44.44
N VAL A 306 15.82 28.63 43.19
CA VAL A 306 16.30 27.64 42.23
C VAL A 306 17.58 26.96 42.74
N ALA A 307 18.52 27.73 43.28
CA ALA A 307 19.82 27.23 43.71
C ALA A 307 19.69 26.25 44.88
N ALA A 308 18.88 26.61 45.89
CA ALA A 308 18.62 25.72 47.02
C ALA A 308 17.82 24.48 46.60
N TRP A 309 16.87 24.62 45.67
CA TRP A 309 16.10 23.50 45.17
C TRP A 309 16.99 22.50 44.41
N GLU A 310 17.83 22.98 43.49
CA GLU A 310 18.74 22.14 42.70
C GLU A 310 19.81 21.48 43.57
N ALA A 311 20.34 22.17 44.58
CA ALA A 311 21.28 21.60 45.54
C ALA A 311 20.67 20.43 46.32
N LYS A 312 19.36 20.47 46.59
CA LYS A 312 18.65 19.44 47.35
C LYS A 312 18.13 18.29 46.49
N HIS A 313 17.65 18.59 45.29
CA HIS A 313 16.89 17.65 44.46
C HIS A 313 17.62 17.22 43.19
N GLY A 314 18.78 17.80 42.88
CA GLY A 314 19.46 17.66 41.58
C GLY A 314 19.05 18.76 40.61
N SER A 315 19.89 19.04 39.62
CA SER A 315 19.66 20.14 38.68
C SER A 315 18.44 19.92 37.79
N GLN A 316 17.83 21.00 37.31
CA GLN A 316 16.74 20.92 36.35
C GLN A 316 17.14 20.14 35.08
N LEU A 317 18.37 20.34 34.59
CA LEU A 317 18.90 19.60 33.44
C LEU A 317 19.02 18.10 33.71
N PHE A 318 19.45 17.71 34.92
CA PHE A 318 19.49 16.30 35.31
C PHE A 318 18.09 15.68 35.21
N HIS A 319 17.08 16.32 35.79
CA HIS A 319 15.70 15.85 35.73
C HIS A 319 15.15 15.85 34.30
N LEU A 320 15.54 16.83 33.48
CA LEU A 320 15.10 16.92 32.10
C LEU A 320 15.61 15.73 31.30
N VAL A 321 16.91 15.43 31.37
CA VAL A 321 17.50 14.31 30.64
C VAL A 321 16.84 12.98 31.01
N HIS A 322 16.59 12.74 32.30
CA HIS A 322 15.90 11.52 32.75
C HIS A 322 14.42 11.47 32.32
N THR A 323 13.75 12.62 32.29
CA THR A 323 12.38 12.73 31.79
C THR A 323 12.34 12.41 30.30
N LEU A 324 13.28 12.95 29.51
CA LEU A 324 13.39 12.69 28.08
C LEU A 324 13.74 11.23 27.80
N ASP A 325 14.73 10.67 28.51
CA ASP A 325 15.10 9.26 28.37
C ASP A 325 13.90 8.34 28.62
N ARG A 326 13.12 8.60 29.68
CA ARG A 326 11.88 7.87 29.95
C ARG A 326 10.84 8.07 28.85
N VAL A 327 10.63 9.31 28.40
CA VAL A 327 9.66 9.65 27.35
C VAL A 327 9.93 8.88 26.06
N PHE A 328 11.21 8.79 25.65
CA PHE A 328 11.61 8.00 24.49
C PHE A 328 11.60 6.50 24.79
N GLY A 329 12.14 6.08 25.93
CA GLY A 329 12.29 4.68 26.32
C GLY A 329 10.98 3.93 26.50
N ILE A 330 9.90 4.60 26.92
CA ILE A 330 8.56 3.98 27.03
C ILE A 330 7.65 4.33 25.84
N GLY A 331 8.15 5.07 24.85
CA GLY A 331 7.43 5.36 23.59
C GLY A 331 6.35 6.44 23.68
N VAL A 332 6.40 7.35 24.66
CA VAL A 332 5.52 8.54 24.72
C VAL A 332 5.75 9.42 23.51
N ILE A 333 7.03 9.64 23.18
CA ILE A 333 7.46 10.14 21.89
C ILE A 333 8.13 8.96 21.20
N SER A 334 7.56 8.53 20.08
CA SER A 334 8.10 7.47 19.24
C SER A 334 8.31 7.98 17.83
N THR A 335 9.39 7.52 17.20
CA THR A 335 9.49 7.52 15.74
C THR A 335 8.60 6.36 15.27
N ALA A 336 7.69 6.60 14.32
CA ALA A 336 6.75 5.56 13.93
C ALA A 336 7.49 4.36 13.33
N LYS A 337 7.63 3.27 14.09
CA LYS A 337 7.53 1.93 13.50
C LYS A 337 6.08 1.74 13.10
N LYS A 338 5.87 1.17 11.91
CA LYS A 338 4.56 0.72 11.41
C LYS A 338 3.78 0.10 12.58
N ARG A 339 2.58 0.62 12.87
CA ARG A 339 1.59 -0.12 13.68
C ARG A 339 1.40 -1.48 13.00
N GLY A 340 1.97 -2.55 13.55
CA GLY A 340 1.82 -3.90 12.99
C GLY A 340 2.98 -4.86 13.18
N GLU A 341 4.15 -4.45 13.67
CA GLU A 341 5.23 -5.39 14.03
C GLU A 341 5.26 -5.60 15.55
N ASN A 342 4.49 -6.60 16.00
CA ASN A 342 4.77 -7.36 17.22
C ASN A 342 5.21 -8.77 16.82
#